data_AF-Q1YTR0-F1
#
_entry.id   AF-Q1YTR0-F1
#
_cell.length_a   1.000
_cell.length_b   1.000
_cell.length_c   1.000
_cell.angle_alpha   90.00
_cell.angle_beta   90.00
_cell.angle_gamma   90.00
#
_symmetry.space_group_name_H-M   'P 1'
#
loop_
_entity.id
_entity.type
_entity.pdbx_description
1 polymer ?
#
loop_
_entity_poly.entity_id
_entity_poly.type
_entity_poly.pdbx_seq_one_letter_code
_entity_poly.pdbx_strand_id
1 'polypeptide(L)' 'MKDINEIPRLLRWKEVAKIIPFSRSYVYDLINQGKFPRGQKMVRGGQAVGWWASDINDYMLALMESAEGADHE' A
#
# COMPACT_ATOMS: atom_id res chain seq x y z
N MET A 1 11.81 -5.47 -26.41
CA MET A 1 11.08 -6.18 -25.33
C MET A 1 11.01 -5.24 -24.15
N LYS A 2 9.85 -5.06 -23.51
CA LYS A 2 9.79 -4.30 -22.24
C LYS A 2 10.41 -5.15 -21.15
N ASP A 3 11.16 -4.52 -20.25
CA ASP A 3 11.73 -5.23 -19.12
C ASP A 3 10.59 -5.69 -18.19
N ILE A 4 10.62 -6.95 -17.76
CA ILE A 4 9.55 -7.50 -16.91
C ILE A 4 9.47 -6.78 -15.55
N ASN A 5 10.56 -6.13 -15.13
CA ASN A 5 10.61 -5.35 -13.91
C ASN A 5 9.86 -4.02 -14.01
N GLU A 6 9.56 -3.54 -15.23
CA GLU A 6 8.76 -2.33 -15.46
C GLU A 6 7.24 -2.60 -15.45
N ILE A 7 6.81 -3.86 -15.38
CA ILE A 7 5.39 -4.21 -15.35
C ILE A 7 4.82 -3.84 -13.98
N PRO A 8 3.78 -2.99 -13.90
CA PRO A 8 3.13 -2.63 -12.65
C PRO A 8 2.67 -3.88 -11.89
N ARG A 9 3.14 -4.02 -10.65
CA ARG A 9 2.85 -5.18 -9.82
C ARG A 9 1.72 -4.89 -8.85
N LEU A 10 0.76 -5.80 -8.78
CA LEU A 10 -0.30 -5.79 -7.77
C LEU A 10 0.08 -6.72 -6.61
N LEU A 11 0.18 -6.17 -5.41
CA LEU A 11 0.53 -6.88 -4.18
C LEU A 11 -0.73 -7.40 -3.49
N ARG A 12 -0.69 -8.66 -3.06
CA ARG A 12 -1.73 -9.23 -2.19
C ARG A 12 -1.47 -8.85 -0.74
N TRP A 13 -2.47 -8.99 0.14
CA TRP A 13 -2.32 -8.70 1.57
C TRP A 13 -1.07 -9.33 2.20
N LYS A 14 -0.75 -10.60 1.86
CA LYS A 14 0.44 -11.29 2.38
C LYS A 14 1.77 -10.61 2.01
N GLU A 15 1.82 -9.87 0.90
CA GLU A 15 3.00 -9.11 0.49
C GLU A 15 3.00 -7.73 1.14
N VAL A 16 1.84 -7.05 1.15
CA VAL A 16 1.67 -5.75 1.80
C VAL A 16 2.04 -5.83 3.30
N ALA A 17 1.56 -6.86 4.01
CA ALA A 17 1.82 -7.08 5.43
C ALA A 17 3.29 -7.37 5.77
N LYS A 18 4.16 -7.62 4.77
CA LYS A 18 5.61 -7.73 4.98
C LYS A 18 6.31 -6.37 4.91
N ILE A 19 5.67 -5.38 4.29
CA ILE A 19 6.22 -4.05 4.04
C ILE A 19 5.77 -3.09 5.15
N ILE A 20 4.49 -3.13 5.50
CA ILE A 20 3.91 -2.22 6.49
C ILE A 20 3.89 -2.85 7.90
N PRO A 21 4.14 -2.08 8.96
CA PRO A 21 4.17 -2.60 10.34
C PRO A 21 2.78 -2.64 11.00
N PHE A 22 1.71 -2.81 10.21
CA PHE A 22 0.33 -2.69 10.69
C PHE A 22 -0.45 -4.01 10.60
N SER A 23 -1.33 -4.20 11.57
CA SER A 23 -2.31 -5.29 11.52
C SER A 23 -3.34 -5.05 10.42
N ARG A 24 -3.98 -6.13 9.96
CA ARG A 24 -4.99 -6.05 8.90
C ARG A 24 -6.18 -5.16 9.26
N SER A 25 -6.67 -5.29 10.48
CA SER A 25 -7.81 -4.50 10.96
C SER A 25 -7.46 -3.01 10.96
N TYR A 26 -6.27 -2.67 11.47
CA TYR A 26 -5.82 -1.29 11.51
C TYR A 26 -5.65 -0.68 10.11
N VAL A 27 -5.16 -1.47 9.14
CA VAL A 27 -5.11 -1.03 7.75
C VAL A 27 -6.50 -0.72 7.20
N TYR A 28 -7.51 -1.54 7.49
CA TYR A 28 -8.88 -1.24 7.08
C TYR A 28 -9.43 0.02 7.77
N ASP A 29 -9.11 0.24 9.04
CA ASP A 29 -9.47 1.48 9.74
C ASP A 29 -8.81 2.71 9.10
N LEU A 30 -7.53 2.61 8.72
CA LEU A 30 -6.82 3.67 7.99
C LEU A 30 -7.41 3.91 6.60
N ILE A 31 -7.81 2.86 5.88
CA ILE A 31 -8.50 2.97 4.59
C ILE A 31 -9.83 3.72 4.75
N ASN A 32 -10.60 3.41 5.80
CA ASN A 32 -11.86 4.10 6.11
C ASN A 32 -11.64 5.57 6.46
N GLN A 33 -10.51 5.89 7.10
CA GLN A 33 -10.09 7.26 7.40
C GLN A 33 -9.46 7.99 6.20
N GLY A 34 -9.26 7.32 5.06
CA GLY A 34 -8.57 7.88 3.90
C GLY A 34 -7.06 8.06 4.09
N LYS A 35 -6.47 7.43 5.11
CA LYS A 35 -5.05 7.52 5.48
C LYS A 35 -4.19 6.39 4.92
N PHE A 36 -4.78 5.43 4.19
CA PHE A 36 -4.07 4.33 3.56
C PHE A 36 -4.65 4.06 2.17
N PRO A 37 -3.83 3.68 1.17
CA PRO A 37 -4.31 3.45 -0.19
C PRO A 37 -5.41 2.38 -0.25
N ARG A 38 -6.44 2.64 -1.06
CA ARG A 38 -7.54 1.70 -1.28
C ARG A 38 -7.09 0.56 -2.18
N GLY A 39 -7.34 -0.67 -1.74
CA GLY A 39 -7.08 -1.84 -2.56
C GLY A 39 -8.03 -1.96 -3.76
N GLN A 40 -7.49 -2.40 -4.89
CA GLN A 40 -8.21 -2.66 -6.13
C GLN A 40 -8.81 -4.07 -6.15
N LYS A 41 -10.06 -4.19 -6.59
CA LYS A 41 -10.69 -5.50 -6.83
C LYS A 41 -10.08 -6.13 -8.08
N MET A 42 -9.50 -7.31 -7.93
CA MET A 42 -8.82 -8.02 -9.01
C MET A 42 -9.79 -8.83 -9.88
N VAL A 43 -10.95 -9.19 -9.32
CA VAL A 43 -11.98 -9.97 -10.02
C VAL A 43 -13.34 -9.30 -9.81
N ARG A 44 -14.08 -9.09 -10.89
CA ARG A 44 -15.45 -8.55 -10.83
C ARG A 44 -16.34 -9.53 -10.05
N GLY A 45 -16.92 -9.07 -8.94
CA GLY A 45 -17.74 -9.91 -8.04
C GLY A 45 -16.95 -10.77 -7.05
N GLY A 46 -15.60 -10.78 -7.11
CA GLY A 46 -14.76 -11.51 -6.18
C GLY A 46 -14.36 -10.69 -4.94
N GLN A 47 -13.90 -11.41 -3.91
CA GLN A 47 -13.31 -10.81 -2.69
C GLN A 47 -11.79 -10.58 -2.82
N ALA A 48 -11.22 -10.90 -3.99
CA ALA A 48 -9.80 -10.74 -4.24
C ALA A 48 -9.46 -9.24 -4.39
N VAL A 49 -8.77 -8.71 -3.38
CA VAL A 49 -8.25 -7.32 -3.37
C VAL A 49 -6.72 -7.32 -3.38
N GLY A 50 -6.12 -6.37 -4.09
CA GLY A 50 -4.67 -6.11 -4.08
C GLY A 50 -4.36 -4.62 -4.16
N TRP A 51 -3.12 -4.24 -3.90
CA TRP A 51 -2.65 -2.85 -3.92
C TRP A 51 -1.56 -2.71 -4.97
N TRP A 52 -1.50 -1.58 -5.67
CA TRP A 52 -0.37 -1.34 -6.54
C TRP A 52 0.90 -1.19 -5.71
N ALA A 53 1.99 -1.78 -6.18
CA ALA A 53 3.28 -1.65 -5.50
C ALA A 53 3.72 -0.18 -5.40
N SER A 54 3.39 0.66 -6.40
CA SER A 54 3.61 2.11 -6.37
C SER A 54 2.86 2.76 -5.21
N ASP A 55 1.57 2.49 -5.04
CA ASP A 55 0.77 3.12 -3.97
C ASP A 55 1.32 2.80 -2.58
N ILE A 56 1.81 1.57 -2.38
CA ILE A 56 2.44 1.16 -1.12
C ILE A 56 3.80 1.84 -0.94
N ASN A 57 4.59 1.94 -2.00
CA ASN A 57 5.87 2.66 -1.98
C ASN A 57 5.67 4.13 -1.61
N ASP A 58 4.75 4.81 -2.29
CA ASP A 58 4.47 6.23 -2.09
C ASP A 58 3.95 6.49 -0.67
N TYR A 59 3.13 5.58 -0.14
CA TYR A 59 2.69 5.65 1.26
C TYR A 59 3.87 5.55 2.25
N MET A 60 4.81 4.64 2.01
CA MET A 60 5.98 4.48 2.89
C MET A 60 6.95 5.67 2.80
N LEU A 61 7.11 6.25 1.60
CA LEU A 61 7.89 7.48 1.41
C LEU A 61 7.25 8.65 2.16
N ALA A 62 5.93 8.82 2.05
CA ALA A 62 5.22 9.86 2.80
C ALA A 62 5.35 9.67 4.33
N LEU A 63 5.33 8.42 4.81
CA LEU A 63 5.59 8.13 6.23
C LEU A 63 7.02 8.53 6.64
N MET A 64 8.02 8.24 5.80
CA MET A 64 9.42 8.62 6.03
C MET A 64 9.56 10.14 6.12
N GLU A 65 9.05 10.87 5.13
CA GLU A 65 9.10 12.34 5.10
C GLU A 65 8.39 12.95 6.32
N SER A 66 7.23 12.40 6.72
CA SER A 66 6.51 12.87 7.91
C SER A 66 7.26 12.62 9.22
N ALA A 67 8.06 11.56 9.28
CA ALA A 67 8.89 11.25 10.43
C ALA A 67 10.12 12.17 10.50
N GLU A 68 10.73 12.47 9.35
CA GLU A 68 11.89 13.37 9.27
C GLU A 68 11.50 14.85 9.50
N GLY A 69 10.31 15.27 9.05
CA GLY A 69 9.80 16.62 9.29
C GLY A 69 9.40 16.91 10.74
N ALA A 70 9.26 15.90 11.59
CA ALA A 70 8.91 16.05 13.01
C ALA A 70 10.14 16.25 13.93
N ASP A 71 11.35 16.01 13.44
CA ASP A 71 12.61 16.18 14.19
C ASP A 71 13.24 17.58 13.97
N HIS A 72 12.63 18.40 13.10
CA HIS A 72 13.13 19.70 12.67
C HIS A 72 12.18 20.88 12.99
N GLU A 73 11.45 20.82 14.11
CA GLU A 73 10.70 21.97 14.65
C GLU A 73 10.95 22.20 16.15
#